data_AF-A0A9W9BMK1-F1
#
_entry.id   AF-A0A9W9BMK1-F1
#
_cell.length_a   1.000
_cell.length_b   1.000
_cell.length_c   1.000
_cell.angle_alpha   90.00
_cell.angle_beta   90.00
_cell.angle_gamma   90.00
#
_symmetry.space_group_name_H-M   'P 1'
#
loop_
_entity.id
_entity.type
_entity.pdbx_description
1 polymer ?
#
loop_
_entity_poly.entity_id
_entity_poly.type
_entity_poly.pdbx_seq_one_letter_code
_entity_poly.pdbx_strand_id
1 'polypeptide(L)'
;MSNICGSGIFAIVDFTAGRTSSGWLKIGLAVRIAQDLQLMKEPSSMLPIVEQEERRRVFWSVYLLDKLVSCGKARPPAIADEDCHVQLPCEEEVFQAGTWKQTATLHQLLNWNTDLGEIRGHFTLAILVASALGRCARYVLHERETDNSSIYTWKTSQSTT
;
A
#
# COMPACT_ATOMS: atom_id res chain seq x y z
N MET A 1 8.25 30.82 1.74
CA MET A 1 8.74 29.49 2.19
C MET A 1 7.96 28.41 1.46
N SER A 2 8.01 28.45 0.13
CA SER A 2 7.28 27.55 -0.78
C SER A 2 8.33 27.11 -1.77
N ASN A 3 8.61 25.80 -1.87
CA ASN A 3 9.36 25.11 -2.95
C ASN A 3 10.00 23.76 -2.51
N ILE A 4 9.53 23.14 -1.42
CA ILE A 4 10.05 21.81 -0.99
C ILE A 4 9.06 20.66 -1.23
N CYS A 5 7.77 20.94 -1.51
CA CYS A 5 6.77 19.87 -1.63
C CYS A 5 6.67 19.28 -3.06
N GLY A 6 6.92 20.08 -4.11
CA GLY A 6 6.76 19.63 -5.51
C GLY A 6 7.84 18.66 -6.01
N SER A 7 9.08 18.80 -5.55
CA SER A 7 10.21 18.01 -6.05
C SER A 7 10.19 16.55 -5.56
N GLY A 8 9.62 16.28 -4.38
CA GLY A 8 9.49 14.93 -3.84
C GLY A 8 8.49 14.07 -4.62
N ILE A 9 7.39 14.68 -5.08
CA ILE A 9 6.35 14.02 -5.87
C ILE A 9 6.84 13.70 -7.28
N PHE A 10 7.53 14.65 -7.93
CA PHE A 10 8.13 14.41 -9.25
C PHE A 10 9.18 13.30 -9.17
N ALA A 11 9.99 13.27 -8.09
CA ALA A 11 10.98 12.22 -7.88
C ALA A 11 10.36 10.83 -7.73
N ILE A 12 9.21 10.67 -7.06
CA ILE A 12 8.56 9.35 -6.91
C ILE A 12 7.96 8.89 -8.25
N VAL A 13 7.33 9.78 -9.01
CA VAL A 13 6.75 9.47 -10.33
C VAL A 13 7.84 9.12 -11.35
N ASP A 14 8.89 9.93 -11.48
CA ASP A 14 10.03 9.64 -12.38
C ASP A 14 10.81 8.38 -11.97
N PHE A 15 10.90 8.09 -10.68
CA PHE A 15 11.66 6.94 -10.19
C PHE A 15 10.97 5.59 -10.45
N THR A 16 9.65 5.60 -10.61
CA THR A 16 8.86 4.43 -11.05
C THR A 16 8.92 4.20 -12.56
N ALA A 17 9.29 5.21 -13.36
CA ALA A 17 9.25 5.20 -14.84
C ALA A 17 10.39 4.43 -15.54
N GLY A 18 11.03 3.45 -14.90
CA GLY A 18 11.70 2.37 -15.66
C GLY A 18 13.22 2.46 -15.86
N ARG A 19 14.01 2.32 -14.79
CA ARG A 19 15.40 1.84 -14.93
C ARG A 19 15.64 0.56 -14.12
N THR A 20 15.81 -0.54 -14.85
CA THR A 20 15.94 -1.92 -14.40
C THR A 20 17.34 -2.20 -13.85
N SER A 21 17.48 -2.19 -12.53
CA SER A 21 18.55 -2.96 -11.85
C SER A 21 18.26 -3.23 -10.37
N SER A 22 17.34 -2.51 -9.71
CA SER A 22 16.85 -2.91 -8.38
C SER A 22 15.49 -2.28 -8.00
N GLY A 23 14.42 -2.66 -8.70
CA GLY A 23 13.07 -2.16 -8.41
C GLY A 23 12.64 -2.34 -6.94
N TRP A 24 13.13 -3.39 -6.28
CA TRP A 24 12.88 -3.63 -4.85
C TRP A 24 13.50 -2.57 -3.93
N LEU A 25 14.79 -2.25 -4.12
CA LEU A 25 15.45 -1.23 -3.29
C LEU A 25 14.80 0.14 -3.50
N LYS A 26 14.39 0.41 -4.75
CA LYS A 26 13.66 1.62 -5.11
C LYS A 26 12.33 1.73 -4.37
N ILE A 27 11.56 0.66 -4.32
CA ILE A 27 10.30 0.63 -3.58
C ILE A 27 10.53 0.78 -2.08
N GLY A 28 11.53 0.08 -1.52
CA GLY A 28 11.90 0.24 -0.11
C GLY A 28 12.26 1.70 0.25
N LEU A 29 12.97 2.39 -0.63
CA LEU A 29 13.27 3.83 -0.46
C LEU A 29 11.99 4.68 -0.54
N ALA A 30 11.12 4.42 -1.51
CA ALA A 30 9.85 5.14 -1.66
C ALA A 30 8.95 4.97 -0.42
N VAL A 31 8.88 3.76 0.13
CA VAL A 31 8.15 3.48 1.40
C VAL A 31 8.74 4.29 2.55
N ARG A 32 10.07 4.33 2.69
CA ARG A 32 10.73 5.12 3.74
C ARG A 32 10.45 6.62 3.61
N ILE A 33 10.49 7.15 2.39
CA ILE A 33 10.13 8.55 2.12
C ILE A 33 8.66 8.81 2.46
N ALA A 34 7.76 7.91 2.07
CA ALA A 34 6.34 8.04 2.39
C ALA A 34 6.07 8.01 3.91
N GLN A 35 6.81 7.18 4.65
CA GLN A 35 6.78 7.12 6.11
C GLN A 35 7.31 8.40 6.76
N ASP A 36 8.44 8.92 6.28
CA ASP A 36 9.07 10.16 6.75
C ASP A 36 8.15 11.36 6.56
N LEU A 37 7.51 11.44 5.39
CA LEU A 37 6.49 12.45 5.06
C LEU A 37 5.13 12.21 5.74
N GLN A 38 4.97 11.14 6.51
CA GLN A 38 3.73 10.72 7.18
C GLN A 38 2.52 10.62 6.23
N LEU A 39 2.72 10.19 4.98
CA LEU A 39 1.65 10.07 3.98
C LEU A 39 0.60 9.00 4.33
N MET A 40 0.85 8.18 5.35
CA MET A 40 -0.09 7.20 5.92
C MET A 40 -1.24 7.85 6.71
N LYS A 41 -1.09 9.15 7.06
CA LYS A 41 -2.09 9.93 7.79
C LYS A 41 -2.80 10.89 6.86
N GLU A 42 -4.03 11.22 7.24
CA GLU A 42 -4.87 12.14 6.49
C GLU A 42 -4.19 13.52 6.35
N PRO A 43 -4.08 14.07 5.12
CA PRO A 43 -3.50 15.39 4.90
C PRO A 43 -4.30 16.47 5.63
N SER A 44 -3.59 17.52 6.06
CA SER A 44 -4.22 18.66 6.75
C SER A 44 -5.29 19.32 5.89
N SER A 45 -6.43 19.66 6.51
CA SER A 45 -7.52 20.40 5.88
C SER A 45 -7.16 21.82 5.46
N MET A 46 -6.00 22.33 5.89
CA MET A 46 -5.44 23.63 5.49
C MET A 46 -4.80 23.60 4.09
N LEU A 47 -4.57 22.42 3.52
CA LEU A 47 -4.02 22.29 2.16
C LEU A 47 -5.10 22.45 1.10
N PRO A 48 -4.76 22.91 -0.11
CA PRO A 48 -5.67 22.87 -1.25
C PRO A 48 -6.23 21.46 -1.47
N ILE A 49 -7.51 21.35 -1.85
CA ILE A 49 -8.19 20.06 -2.08
C ILE A 49 -7.39 19.18 -3.05
N VAL A 50 -6.87 19.78 -4.12
CA VAL A 50 -6.05 19.09 -5.12
C VAL A 50 -4.78 18.52 -4.50
N GLU A 51 -4.06 19.30 -3.67
CA GLU A 51 -2.83 18.82 -3.00
C GLU A 51 -3.12 17.73 -1.97
N GLN A 52 -4.25 17.80 -1.26
CA GLN A 52 -4.67 16.73 -0.36
C GLN A 52 -4.82 15.43 -1.15
N GLU A 53 -5.47 15.50 -2.30
CA GLU A 53 -5.77 14.33 -3.10
C GLU A 53 -4.55 13.75 -3.82
N GLU A 54 -3.64 14.60 -4.28
CA GLU A 54 -2.34 14.17 -4.78
C GLU A 54 -1.55 13.39 -3.72
N ARG A 55 -1.53 13.86 -2.47
CA ARG A 55 -0.84 13.15 -1.37
C ARG A 55 -1.48 11.78 -1.10
N ARG A 56 -2.82 11.69 -1.09
CA ARG A 56 -3.53 10.41 -0.95
C ARG A 56 -3.15 9.47 -2.10
N ARG A 57 -3.21 9.93 -3.34
CA ARG A 57 -2.86 9.13 -4.54
C ARG A 57 -1.41 8.65 -4.51
N VAL A 58 -0.47 9.50 -4.11
CA VAL A 58 0.96 9.15 -4.00
C VAL A 58 1.16 8.05 -2.97
N PHE A 59 0.56 8.19 -1.78
CA PHE A 59 0.60 7.14 -0.75
C PHE A 59 0.09 5.80 -1.29
N TRP A 60 -1.12 5.79 -1.87
CA TRP A 60 -1.73 4.56 -2.34
C TRP A 60 -0.99 3.93 -3.52
N SER A 61 -0.30 4.73 -4.35
CA SER A 61 0.59 4.22 -5.40
C SER A 61 1.80 3.49 -4.81
N VAL A 62 2.44 4.07 -3.78
CA VAL A 62 3.54 3.43 -3.06
C VAL A 62 3.08 2.15 -2.36
N TYR A 63 1.89 2.18 -1.73
CA TYR A 63 1.26 1.00 -1.15
C TYR A 63 1.07 -0.12 -2.19
N LEU A 64 0.50 0.20 -3.36
CA LEU A 64 0.28 -0.77 -4.43
C LEU A 64 1.60 -1.39 -4.90
N LEU A 65 2.64 -0.57 -5.10
CA LEU A 65 3.96 -1.05 -5.51
C LEU A 65 4.61 -1.97 -4.47
N ASP A 66 4.50 -1.64 -3.18
CA ASP A 66 5.00 -2.48 -2.08
C ASP A 66 4.31 -3.85 -2.05
N LYS A 67 2.97 -3.88 -2.23
CA LYS A 67 2.22 -5.14 -2.29
C LYS A 67 2.57 -5.98 -3.53
N LEU A 68 2.63 -5.37 -4.71
CA LEU A 68 2.90 -6.08 -5.96
C LEU A 68 4.26 -6.77 -5.94
N VAL A 69 5.30 -6.09 -5.44
CA VAL A 69 6.64 -6.69 -5.43
C VAL A 69 6.83 -7.70 -4.29
N SER A 70 6.15 -7.50 -3.16
CA SER A 70 6.13 -8.47 -2.06
C SER A 70 5.49 -9.80 -2.47
N CYS A 71 4.43 -9.77 -3.28
CA CYS A 71 3.79 -10.96 -3.84
C CYS A 71 4.75 -11.78 -4.71
N GLY A 72 5.60 -11.12 -5.50
CA GLY A 72 6.52 -11.80 -6.43
C GLY A 72 7.73 -12.48 -5.77
N LYS A 73 8.04 -12.18 -4.50
CA LYS A 73 9.33 -12.60 -3.88
C LYS A 73 9.23 -13.30 -2.53
N ALA A 74 8.02 -13.69 -2.08
CA ALA A 74 7.82 -14.33 -0.79
C ALA A 74 8.35 -13.49 0.40
N ARG A 75 8.27 -12.15 0.30
CA ARG A 75 8.75 -11.23 1.33
C ARG A 75 7.55 -10.51 1.96
N PRO A 76 7.58 -10.23 3.28
CA PRO A 76 6.51 -9.46 3.90
C PRO A 76 6.51 -8.03 3.35
N PRO A 77 5.33 -7.46 3.06
CA PRO A 77 5.22 -6.06 2.65
C PRO A 77 5.71 -5.13 3.76
N ALA A 78 6.37 -4.04 3.38
CA ALA A 78 6.90 -3.05 4.31
C ALA A 78 5.79 -2.16 4.91
N ILE A 79 4.65 -2.04 4.21
CA ILE A 79 3.48 -1.32 4.71
C ILE A 79 2.42 -2.32 5.20
N ALA A 80 2.09 -2.22 6.50
CA ALA A 80 0.99 -2.95 7.09
C ALA A 80 -0.35 -2.27 6.76
N ASP A 81 -1.38 -3.07 6.49
CA ASP A 81 -2.73 -2.56 6.19
C ASP A 81 -3.30 -1.81 7.41
N GLU A 82 -2.88 -2.21 8.62
CA GLU A 82 -3.31 -1.63 9.90
C GLU A 82 -2.84 -0.18 10.08
N ASP A 83 -1.66 0.15 9.58
CA ASP A 83 -1.07 1.49 9.70
C ASP A 83 -1.66 2.49 8.69
N CYS A 84 -2.47 2.01 7.74
CA CYS A 84 -3.08 2.81 6.69
C CYS A 84 -4.36 3.51 7.20
N HIS A 85 -4.23 4.76 7.63
CA HIS A 85 -5.35 5.56 8.16
C HIS A 85 -5.87 6.61 7.16
N VAL A 86 -5.28 6.66 5.97
CA VAL A 86 -5.64 7.64 4.94
C VAL A 86 -6.88 7.20 4.17
N GLN A 87 -7.67 8.18 3.73
CA GLN A 87 -8.81 7.96 2.84
C GLN A 87 -8.39 7.42 1.47
N LEU A 88 -9.23 6.57 0.86
CA LEU A 88 -8.97 6.06 -0.49
C LEU A 88 -8.99 7.19 -1.53
N PRO A 89 -8.29 7.05 -2.66
CA PRO A 89 -8.35 8.06 -3.70
C PRO A 89 -9.77 8.18 -4.28
N CYS A 90 -10.20 9.41 -4.51
CA CYS A 90 -11.44 9.71 -5.21
C CYS A 90 -11.35 9.31 -6.69
N GLU A 91 -12.50 9.27 -7.34
CA GLU A 91 -12.60 9.04 -8.79
C GLU A 91 -11.87 10.13 -9.59
N GLU A 92 -11.35 9.78 -10.76
CA GLU A 92 -10.56 10.70 -11.59
C GLU A 92 -11.39 11.94 -11.97
N GLU A 93 -12.67 11.74 -12.26
CA GLU A 93 -13.62 12.79 -12.62
C GLU A 93 -13.79 13.82 -11.49
N VAL A 94 -13.81 13.35 -10.24
CA VAL A 94 -13.95 14.18 -9.03
C VAL A 94 -12.67 14.98 -8.77
N PHE A 95 -11.51 14.36 -9.02
CA PHE A 95 -10.21 15.01 -8.92
C PHE A 95 -10.01 16.08 -9.99
N GLN A 96 -10.34 15.80 -11.25
CA GLN A 96 -10.27 16.75 -12.35
C GLN A 96 -11.22 17.94 -12.15
N ALA A 97 -12.38 17.71 -11.52
CA ALA A 97 -13.29 18.77 -11.12
C ALA A 97 -12.78 19.62 -9.94
N GLY A 98 -11.68 19.21 -9.26
CA GLY A 98 -11.15 19.88 -8.08
C GLY A 98 -12.08 19.83 -6.86
N THR A 99 -13.04 18.91 -6.88
CA THR A 99 -14.05 18.80 -5.82
C THR A 99 -13.59 17.86 -4.72
N TRP A 100 -13.88 18.22 -3.48
CA TRP A 100 -13.62 17.33 -2.34
C TRP A 100 -14.71 16.27 -2.25
N LYS A 101 -14.30 15.01 -2.06
CA LYS A 101 -15.18 13.88 -1.79
C LYS A 101 -14.60 13.06 -0.64
N GLN A 102 -15.44 12.80 0.36
CA GLN A 102 -15.10 11.86 1.42
C GLN A 102 -15.16 10.44 0.85
N THR A 103 -14.13 9.64 1.10
CA THR A 103 -14.06 8.25 0.66
C THR A 103 -13.85 7.34 1.87
N ALA A 104 -14.15 6.06 1.70
CA ALA A 104 -13.90 5.07 2.72
C ALA A 104 -12.40 4.93 3.02
N THR A 105 -12.06 4.40 4.18
CA THR A 105 -10.70 3.95 4.49
C THR A 105 -10.50 2.48 4.13
N LEU A 106 -9.24 2.03 4.04
CA LEU A 106 -8.95 0.62 3.79
C LEU A 106 -9.55 -0.31 4.86
N HIS A 107 -9.54 0.11 6.13
CA HIS A 107 -10.20 -0.63 7.22
C HIS A 107 -11.71 -0.80 6.99
N GLN A 108 -12.37 0.24 6.50
CA GLN A 108 -13.80 0.20 6.17
C GLN A 108 -14.11 -0.63 4.93
N LEU A 109 -13.17 -0.77 4.00
CA LEU A 109 -13.33 -1.71 2.88
C LEU A 109 -13.17 -3.17 3.34
N LEU A 110 -12.19 -3.42 4.21
CA LEU A 110 -11.84 -4.76 4.64
C LEU A 110 -12.82 -5.37 5.64
N ASN A 111 -13.63 -4.55 6.30
CA ASN A 111 -14.67 -5.01 7.22
C ASN A 111 -15.96 -5.46 6.50
N TRP A 112 -15.98 -5.49 5.16
CA TRP A 112 -17.13 -5.90 4.33
C TRP A 112 -18.43 -5.12 4.59
N ASN A 113 -18.36 -3.97 5.27
CA ASN A 113 -19.52 -3.16 5.64
C ASN A 113 -19.79 -2.01 4.66
N THR A 114 -19.07 -1.97 3.54
CA THR A 114 -19.17 -0.89 2.53
C THR A 114 -20.14 -1.28 1.42
N ASP A 115 -20.93 -0.30 0.97
CA ASP A 115 -21.85 -0.49 -0.14
C ASP A 115 -21.05 -0.68 -1.44
N LEU A 116 -21.33 -1.75 -2.19
CA LEU A 116 -20.60 -2.10 -3.42
C LEU A 116 -20.67 -0.99 -4.49
N GLY A 117 -21.64 -0.08 -4.36
CA GLY A 117 -21.77 1.12 -5.20
C GLY A 117 -20.64 2.14 -5.03
N GLU A 118 -19.92 2.15 -3.90
CA GLU A 118 -18.76 3.03 -3.68
C GLU A 118 -17.45 2.48 -4.29
N ILE A 119 -17.42 1.19 -4.67
CA ILE A 119 -16.25 0.51 -5.26
C ILE A 119 -16.20 0.70 -6.79
N ARG A 120 -16.59 1.88 -7.28
CA ARG A 120 -16.61 2.18 -8.73
C ARG A 120 -15.33 2.84 -9.25
N GLY A 121 -14.38 3.15 -8.38
CA GLY A 121 -13.07 3.68 -8.75
C GLY A 121 -12.08 2.58 -9.15
N HIS A 122 -11.46 2.71 -10.33
CA HIS A 122 -10.37 1.84 -10.78
C HIS A 122 -9.24 1.72 -9.75
N PHE A 123 -8.92 2.83 -9.09
CA PHE A 123 -7.88 2.89 -8.07
C PHE A 123 -8.26 2.10 -6.80
N THR A 124 -9.52 2.19 -6.38
CA THR A 124 -10.08 1.44 -5.25
C THR A 124 -10.03 -0.06 -5.50
N LEU A 125 -10.40 -0.51 -6.71
CA LEU A 125 -10.31 -1.90 -7.12
C LEU A 125 -8.87 -2.41 -7.07
N ALA A 126 -7.90 -1.61 -7.56
CA ALA A 126 -6.49 -1.99 -7.51
C ALA A 126 -5.99 -2.17 -6.07
N ILE A 127 -6.36 -1.26 -5.16
CA ILE A 127 -6.02 -1.34 -3.73
C ILE A 127 -6.63 -2.59 -3.09
N LEU A 128 -7.91 -2.87 -3.36
CA LEU A 128 -8.61 -4.06 -2.85
C LEU A 128 -7.94 -5.35 -3.32
N VAL A 129 -7.70 -5.47 -4.62
CA VAL A 129 -7.02 -6.63 -5.22
C VAL A 129 -5.64 -6.79 -4.60
N ALA A 130 -4.88 -5.71 -4.42
CA ALA A 130 -3.55 -5.75 -3.81
C ALA A 130 -3.57 -6.16 -2.33
N SER A 131 -4.54 -5.68 -1.54
CA SER A 131 -4.69 -6.10 -0.13
C SER A 131 -5.11 -7.57 -0.05
N ALA A 132 -6.07 -8.01 -0.88
CA ALA A 132 -6.49 -9.41 -0.96
C ALA A 132 -5.32 -10.33 -1.35
N LEU A 133 -4.57 -9.98 -2.40
CA LEU A 133 -3.35 -10.67 -2.82
C LEU A 133 -2.32 -10.72 -1.69
N GLY A 134 -2.10 -9.59 -1.00
CA GLY A 134 -1.17 -9.53 0.14
C GLY A 134 -1.56 -10.47 1.28
N ARG A 135 -2.86 -10.60 1.58
CA ARG A 135 -3.38 -11.55 2.58
C ARG A 135 -3.22 -12.99 2.13
N CYS A 136 -3.56 -13.31 0.88
CA CYS A 136 -3.37 -14.64 0.32
C CYS A 136 -1.89 -15.05 0.33
N ALA A 137 -0.99 -14.16 -0.11
CA ALA A 137 0.45 -14.39 -0.08
C ALA A 137 0.95 -14.63 1.35
N ARG A 138 0.50 -13.81 2.32
CA ARG A 138 0.86 -14.00 3.73
C ARG A 138 0.37 -15.34 4.27
N TYR A 139 -0.86 -15.74 3.96
CA TYR A 139 -1.43 -17.01 4.40
C TYR A 139 -0.63 -18.20 3.85
N VAL A 140 -0.38 -18.22 2.54
CA VAL A 140 0.39 -19.30 1.88
C VAL A 140 1.83 -19.39 2.39
N LEU A 141 2.47 -18.26 2.67
CA LEU A 141 3.82 -18.26 3.25
C LEU A 141 3.85 -18.70 4.71
N HIS A 142 2.84 -18.30 5.49
CA HIS A 142 2.69 -18.73 6.87
C HIS A 142 2.44 -20.25 6.98
N GLU A 143 1.67 -20.80 6.04
CA GLU A 143 1.43 -22.24 5.93
C GLU A 143 2.73 -23.02 5.62
N ARG A 144 3.63 -22.46 4.82
CA ARG A 144 4.96 -23.08 4.56
C ARG A 144 5.91 -23.05 5.76
N GLU A 145 5.92 -21.99 6.56
CA GLU A 145 6.75 -21.93 7.77
C GLU A 145 6.22 -22.84 8.89
N THR A 146 4.90 -22.97 9.02
CA THR A 146 4.28 -23.90 9.98
C THR A 146 4.51 -25.36 9.59
N ASP A 147 4.43 -25.70 8.31
CA ASP A 147 4.79 -27.04 7.81
C ASP A 147 6.29 -27.33 8.02
N ASN A 148 7.17 -26.37 7.72
CA ASN A 148 8.60 -26.56 7.89
C ASN A 148 9.04 -26.61 9.36
N SER A 149 8.37 -25.88 10.28
CA SER A 149 8.66 -25.95 11.72
C SER A 149 8.14 -27.24 12.36
N SER A 150 6.97 -27.74 11.93
CA SER A 150 6.43 -29.03 12.38
C SER A 150 7.28 -30.20 11.89
N ILE A 151 7.58 -30.27 10.58
CA ILE A 151 8.95 -30.42 10.06
C ILE A 151 10.08 -30.87 11.02
N TYR A 152 10.67 -29.88 11.65
CA TYR A 152 11.82 -30.04 12.53
C TYR A 152 11.45 -30.60 13.91
N THR A 153 10.24 -30.34 14.43
CA THR A 153 9.84 -30.82 15.76
C THR A 153 9.56 -32.32 15.79
N TRP A 154 9.10 -32.93 14.70
CA TRP A 154 8.96 -34.40 14.62
C TRP A 154 10.32 -35.10 14.42
N LYS A 155 11.32 -34.43 13.84
CA LYS A 155 12.68 -35.00 13.69
C LYS A 155 13.47 -35.01 14.99
N THR A 156 13.33 -33.97 15.82
CA THR A 156 14.03 -33.90 17.11
C THR A 156 13.47 -34.87 18.15
N SER A 157 12.24 -35.33 17.99
CA SER A 157 11.60 -36.33 18.86
C SER A 157 11.98 -37.79 18.52
N GLN A 158 12.56 -38.06 17.34
CA GLN A 158 13.01 -39.40 16.95
C GLN A 158 14.50 -39.66 17.20
N SER A 159 15.29 -38.64 17.56
CA SER A 159 16.74 -38.74 17.78
C SER A 159 17.18 -38.95 19.24
N THR A 160 16.24 -39.13 20.16
CA THR A 160 16.48 -39.22 21.62
C THR A 160 16.27 -40.61 22.21
N THR A 161 16.29 -41.66 21.38
CA THR A 161 16.23 -43.07 21.81
C THR A 161 17.40 -43.83 21.23
#